data_AF-M1WSR9-F1
#
_entry.id   AF-M1WSR9-F1
#
_cell.length_a   1.000
_cell.length_b   1.000
_cell.length_c   1.000
_cell.angle_alpha   90.00
_cell.angle_beta   90.00
_cell.angle_gamma   90.00
#
_symmetry.space_group_name_H-M   'P 1'
#
loop_
_entity.id
_entity.type
_entity.pdbx_description
1 polymer ?
#
loop_
_entity_poly.entity_id
_entity_poly.type
_entity_poly.pdbx_seq_one_letter_code
_entity_poly.pdbx_strand_id
1 'polypeptide(L)'
;MSRIWKFFFSFCLFIAVCSFGLMWFVNSEVSREIDRVVAETPGLELSYGDLSVSLTDHAVTLENVETHLPDGKYFTADVLRISRFDQENPVPHFATVEAIGVSMETTFSNFGSWAAPLLASGFSTVHGSFGMSYEYDAKEKQLKVDELVVKAEDLGDLHLATTLDRLDLDAFRMEKIIGLRMEHAMLTVTDHGMVRAVVHSIAKSFGTSDPVARNQMVTELALMADYAGDSKNPVAEGVLTGLRKFLVKPGTLFLEAKPVEPVPFLACFLGRDIYENMRLMNISATAGSNDDI
;
A
#
# COMPACT_ATOMS: atom_id res chain seq x y z
N MET A 1 19.80 37.97 43.06
CA MET A 1 18.81 37.42 42.12
C MET A 1 17.44 38.03 42.40
N SER A 2 16.85 38.71 41.42
CA SER A 2 15.54 39.37 41.58
C SER A 2 14.42 38.34 41.78
N ARG A 3 13.36 38.72 42.51
CA ARG A 3 12.16 37.87 42.73
C ARG A 3 11.51 37.43 41.41
N ILE A 4 11.63 38.25 40.37
CA ILE A 4 11.15 37.98 39.02
C ILE A 4 11.85 36.77 38.40
N TRP A 5 13.18 36.63 38.56
CA TRP A 5 13.91 35.48 38.03
C TRP A 5 13.49 34.15 38.67
N LYS A 6 13.23 34.17 39.99
CA LYS A 6 12.72 32.99 40.71
C LYS A 6 11.33 32.59 40.23
N PHE A 7 10.46 33.57 39.97
CA PHE A 7 9.14 33.32 39.40
C PHE A 7 9.23 32.70 37.99
N PHE A 8 10.04 33.25 37.09
CA PHE A 8 10.24 32.67 35.75
C PHE A 8 10.81 31.25 35.82
N PHE A 9 11.82 31.02 36.66
CA PHE A 9 12.41 29.69 36.81
C PHE A 9 11.38 28.67 37.34
N SER A 10 10.61 29.03 38.37
CA SER A 10 9.54 28.17 38.90
C SER A 10 8.42 27.93 37.89
N PHE A 11 8.08 28.92 37.08
CA PHE A 11 7.07 28.79 36.02
C PHE A 11 7.55 27.87 34.88
N CYS A 12 8.78 28.03 34.40
CA CYS A 12 9.37 27.13 33.40
C CYS A 12 9.48 25.70 33.93
N LEU A 13 9.87 25.53 35.19
CA LEU A 13 9.94 24.21 35.83
C LEU A 13 8.54 23.58 35.94
N PHE A 14 7.52 24.36 36.30
CA PHE A 14 6.13 23.90 36.36
C PHE A 14 5.63 23.45 34.98
N ILE A 15 5.87 24.25 33.93
CA ILE A 15 5.53 23.86 32.55
C ILE A 15 6.23 22.56 32.18
N ALA A 16 7.54 22.43 32.44
CA ALA A 16 8.29 21.22 32.12
C ALA A 16 7.71 19.98 32.81
N VAL A 17 7.36 20.08 34.10
CA VAL A 17 6.75 18.97 34.86
C VAL A 17 5.35 18.63 34.32
N CYS A 18 4.52 19.63 34.03
CA CYS A 18 3.19 19.40 33.47
C CYS A 18 3.25 18.80 32.06
N SER A 19 4.13 19.31 31.19
CA SER A 19 4.36 18.77 29.84
C SER A 19 4.86 17.33 29.90
N PHE A 20 5.81 17.03 30.80
CA PHE A 20 6.30 15.66 30.99
C PHE A 20 5.21 14.74 31.55
N GLY A 21 4.45 15.18 32.55
CA GLY A 21 3.35 14.40 33.13
C GLY A 21 2.23 14.12 32.13
N LEU A 22 1.89 15.09 31.27
CA LEU A 22 0.90 14.91 30.21
C LEU A 22 1.39 13.95 29.13
N MET A 23 2.64 14.07 28.69
CA MET A 23 3.25 13.14 27.74
C MET A 23 3.28 11.71 28.29
N TRP A 24 3.66 11.55 29.55
CA TRP A 24 3.65 10.24 30.22
C TRP A 24 2.24 9.63 30.31
N PHE A 25 1.25 10.44 30.69
CA PHE A 25 -0.14 9.99 30.76
C PHE A 25 -0.67 9.56 29.39
N VAL A 26 -0.48 10.38 28.36
CA VAL A 26 -0.93 10.07 26.99
C VAL A 26 -0.25 8.80 26.45
N ASN A 27 1.07 8.65 26.63
CA ASN A 27 1.76 7.43 26.22
C ASN A 27 1.20 6.18 26.94
N SER A 28 0.90 6.28 28.23
CA SER A 28 0.34 5.14 29.00
C SER A 28 -1.05 4.73 28.54
N GLU A 29 -1.89 5.71 28.17
CA GLU A 29 -3.25 5.46 27.68
C GLU A 29 -3.21 4.83 26.28
N VAL A 30 -2.36 5.35 25.39
CA VAL A 30 -2.17 4.80 24.04
C VAL A 30 -1.56 3.39 24.10
N SER A 31 -0.56 3.17 24.96
CA SER A 31 0.02 1.83 25.18
C SER A 31 -1.03 0.83 25.63
N ARG A 32 -1.85 1.18 26.62
CA ARG A 32 -2.95 0.33 27.10
C ARG A 32 -3.95 0.00 26.01
N GLU A 33 -4.27 0.98 25.17
CA GLU A 33 -5.21 0.79 24.08
C GLU A 33 -4.66 -0.14 22.99
N ILE A 34 -3.38 0.03 22.64
CA ILE A 34 -2.68 -0.89 21.73
C ILE A 34 -2.70 -2.31 22.30
N ASP A 35 -2.31 -2.48 23.57
CA ASP A 35 -2.28 -3.80 24.22
C ASP A 35 -3.67 -4.44 24.26
N ARG A 36 -4.72 -3.64 24.47
CA ARG A 36 -6.11 -4.10 24.43
C ARG A 36 -6.50 -4.59 23.03
N VAL A 37 -6.23 -3.81 21.98
CA VAL A 37 -6.52 -4.20 20.59
C VAL A 37 -5.78 -5.48 20.20
N VAL A 38 -4.51 -5.60 20.60
CA VAL A 38 -3.70 -6.80 20.38
C VAL A 38 -4.32 -8.01 21.10
N ALA A 39 -4.69 -7.86 22.37
CA ALA A 39 -5.33 -8.93 23.15
C ALA A 39 -6.72 -9.34 22.62
N GLU A 40 -7.47 -8.39 22.08
CA GLU A 40 -8.81 -8.62 21.50
C GLU A 40 -8.75 -9.22 20.08
N THR A 41 -7.60 -9.19 19.41
CA THR A 41 -7.42 -9.70 18.03
C THR A 41 -6.67 -11.04 18.03
N PRO A 42 -7.38 -12.19 17.91
CA PRO A 42 -6.73 -13.50 17.98
C PRO A 42 -5.67 -13.70 16.89
N GLY A 43 -4.46 -14.09 17.31
CA GLY A 43 -3.33 -14.35 16.41
C GLY A 43 -2.56 -13.11 15.97
N LEU A 44 -2.93 -11.92 16.44
CA LEU A 44 -2.10 -10.73 16.34
C LEU A 44 -1.11 -10.70 17.50
N GLU A 45 0.17 -10.65 17.20
CA GLU A 45 1.22 -10.34 18.18
C GLU A 45 1.96 -9.09 17.71
N LEU A 46 2.07 -8.10 18.58
CA LEU A 46 2.74 -6.83 18.28
C LEU A 46 3.68 -6.52 19.44
N SER A 47 4.95 -6.28 19.12
CA SER A 47 5.94 -5.76 20.06
C SER A 47 6.59 -4.51 19.47
N TYR A 48 7.04 -3.62 20.34
CA TYR A 48 7.74 -2.38 19.97
C TYR A 48 8.75 -2.03 21.05
N GLY A 49 9.84 -1.38 20.66
CA GLY A 49 10.90 -0.94 21.56
C GLY A 49 10.56 0.36 22.30
N ASP A 50 9.96 1.33 21.61
CA ASP A 50 9.55 2.61 22.19
C ASP A 50 8.20 3.08 21.62
N LEU A 51 7.48 3.88 22.42
CA LEU A 51 6.22 4.53 22.06
C LEU A 51 6.32 6.02 22.40
N SER A 52 6.15 6.87 21.41
CA SER A 52 6.06 8.31 21.59
C SER A 52 4.78 8.87 20.97
N VAL A 53 4.16 9.82 21.67
CA VAL A 53 3.01 10.56 21.17
C VAL A 53 3.34 12.04 21.08
N SER A 54 3.22 12.60 19.88
CA SER A 54 3.42 14.01 19.63
C SER A 54 2.12 14.78 19.88
N LEU A 55 2.16 15.76 20.78
CA LEU A 55 1.01 16.59 21.13
C LEU A 55 0.65 17.63 20.06
N THR A 56 1.56 17.89 19.11
CA THR A 56 1.38 18.97 18.13
C THR A 56 0.57 18.50 16.93
N ASP A 57 0.90 17.32 16.42
CA ASP A 57 0.26 16.69 15.25
C ASP A 57 -0.56 15.45 15.63
N HIS A 58 -0.67 15.14 16.93
CA HIS A 58 -1.33 13.95 17.47
C HIS A 58 -0.81 12.65 16.85
N ALA A 59 0.46 12.63 16.40
CA ALA A 59 1.06 11.44 15.84
C ALA A 59 1.48 10.46 16.94
N VAL A 60 1.20 9.19 16.73
CA VAL A 60 1.69 8.06 17.53
C VAL A 60 2.82 7.41 16.74
N THR A 61 4.00 7.27 17.35
CA THR A 61 5.17 6.66 16.75
C THR A 61 5.62 5.49 17.61
N LEU A 62 5.74 4.33 16.98
CA LEU A 62 6.32 3.11 17.54
C LEU A 62 7.68 2.86 16.88
N GLU A 63 8.70 2.56 17.66
CA GLU A 63 10.04 2.22 17.16
C GLU A 63 10.35 0.74 17.36
N ASN A 64 11.14 0.15 16.46
CA ASN A 64 11.56 -1.26 16.48
C ASN A 64 10.35 -2.21 16.61
N VAL A 65 9.43 -2.09 15.67
CA VAL A 65 8.18 -2.84 15.65
C VAL A 65 8.42 -4.24 15.10
N GLU A 66 7.89 -5.25 15.78
CA GLU A 66 7.76 -6.60 15.25
C GLU A 66 6.29 -7.02 15.30
N THR A 67 5.80 -7.66 14.25
CA THR A 67 4.37 -8.04 14.15
C THR A 67 4.20 -9.42 13.55
N HIS A 68 3.44 -10.27 14.24
CA HIS A 68 2.85 -11.48 13.68
C HIS A 68 1.36 -11.24 13.44
N LEU A 69 0.90 -11.46 12.21
CA LEU A 69 -0.50 -11.33 11.85
C LEU A 69 -1.23 -12.68 12.04
N PRO A 70 -2.57 -12.66 12.22
CA PRO A 70 -3.37 -13.87 12.41
C PRO A 70 -3.27 -14.91 11.29
N ASP A 71 -2.86 -14.49 10.10
CA ASP A 71 -2.66 -15.35 8.92
C ASP A 71 -1.23 -15.92 8.84
N GLY A 72 -0.42 -15.73 9.87
CA GLY A 72 0.95 -16.25 10.00
C GLY A 72 2.01 -15.37 9.34
N LYS A 73 1.65 -14.20 8.78
CA LYS A 73 2.64 -13.25 8.26
C LYS A 73 3.47 -12.66 9.39
N TYR A 74 4.75 -12.44 9.11
CA TYR A 74 5.68 -11.79 10.03
C TYR A 74 6.45 -10.70 9.30
N PHE A 75 6.55 -9.54 9.93
CA PHE A 75 7.38 -8.43 9.47
C PHE A 75 7.91 -7.62 10.64
N THR A 76 9.02 -6.93 10.40
CA THR A 76 9.56 -5.90 11.30
C THR A 76 9.53 -4.55 10.62
N ALA A 77 9.53 -3.47 11.39
CA ALA A 77 9.70 -2.10 10.89
C ALA A 77 10.50 -1.27 11.90
N ASP A 78 11.41 -0.43 11.41
CA ASP A 78 12.17 0.48 12.28
C ASP A 78 11.26 1.49 12.96
N VAL A 79 10.29 2.02 12.20
CA VAL A 79 9.32 3.02 12.68
C VAL A 79 7.95 2.72 12.11
N LEU A 80 6.92 2.72 12.96
CA LEU A 80 5.52 2.78 12.57
C LEU A 80 4.91 4.07 13.12
N ARG A 81 4.45 4.96 12.25
CA ARG A 81 3.85 6.24 12.59
C ARG A 81 2.40 6.28 12.12
N ILE A 82 1.50 6.63 13.03
CA ILE A 82 0.09 6.86 12.76
C ILE A 82 -0.20 8.32 13.08
N SER A 83 -0.71 9.07 12.12
CA SER A 83 -1.00 10.49 12.28
C SER A 83 -2.30 10.84 11.58
N ARG A 84 -2.82 12.05 11.86
CA ARG A 84 -4.08 12.55 11.28
C ARG A 84 -5.17 11.47 11.29
N PHE A 85 -5.46 10.90 12.45
CA PHE A 85 -6.48 9.86 12.56
C PHE A 85 -7.70 10.37 13.33
N ASP A 86 -8.86 9.86 12.94
CA ASP A 86 -10.13 10.12 13.59
C ASP A 86 -10.23 9.40 14.95
N GLN A 87 -10.62 10.15 15.98
CA GLN A 87 -10.78 9.68 17.36
C GLN A 87 -12.25 9.62 17.79
N GLU A 88 -13.17 10.15 16.97
CA GLU A 88 -14.60 10.22 17.30
C GLU A 88 -15.33 8.92 16.96
N ASN A 89 -14.79 8.14 16.01
CA ASN A 89 -15.39 6.89 15.55
C ASN A 89 -14.56 5.67 15.99
N PRO A 90 -15.20 4.53 16.34
CA PRO A 90 -14.49 3.29 16.69
C PRO A 90 -13.57 2.77 15.58
N VAL A 91 -13.98 2.97 14.32
CA VAL A 91 -13.12 2.79 13.15
C VAL A 91 -12.81 4.18 12.61
N PRO A 92 -11.53 4.59 12.55
CA PRO A 92 -11.20 5.94 12.09
C PRO A 92 -11.73 6.20 10.68
N HIS A 93 -12.48 7.30 10.48
CA HIS A 93 -12.92 7.68 9.14
C HIS A 93 -11.80 8.28 8.30
N PHE A 94 -10.71 8.74 8.91
CA PHE A 94 -9.50 9.13 8.21
C PHE A 94 -8.30 8.70 9.04
N ALA A 95 -7.19 8.38 8.38
CA ALA A 95 -5.90 8.11 9.01
C ALA A 95 -4.75 8.20 7.99
N THR A 96 -3.56 8.57 8.46
CA THR A 96 -2.30 8.40 7.75
C THR A 96 -1.40 7.44 8.52
N VAL A 97 -0.97 6.35 7.89
CA VAL A 97 -0.13 5.30 8.46
C VAL A 97 1.15 5.17 7.63
N GLU A 98 2.30 5.20 8.28
CA GLU A 98 3.62 5.08 7.65
C GLU A 98 4.44 4.02 8.40
N ALA A 99 4.98 3.03 7.70
CA ALA A 99 5.95 2.08 8.22
C ALA A 99 7.26 2.22 7.45
N ILE A 100 8.35 2.53 8.14
CA ILE A 100 9.68 2.80 7.57
C ILE A 100 10.63 1.68 8.01
N GLY A 101 11.53 1.26 7.12
CA GLY A 101 12.47 0.18 7.42
C GLY A 101 11.78 -1.17 7.56
N VAL A 102 10.70 -1.38 6.80
CA VAL A 102 9.97 -2.65 6.78
C VAL A 102 10.88 -3.75 6.26
N SER A 103 10.94 -4.87 6.96
CA SER A 103 11.70 -6.05 6.57
C SER A 103 10.82 -7.30 6.67
N MET A 104 10.77 -8.06 5.58
CA MET A 104 9.99 -9.29 5.48
C MET A 104 10.84 -10.41 4.89
N GLU A 105 10.95 -11.52 5.62
CA GLU A 105 11.53 -12.74 5.04
C GLU A 105 10.67 -13.25 3.88
N THR A 106 11.33 -13.73 2.83
CA THR A 106 10.66 -14.23 1.63
C THR A 106 10.17 -15.66 1.83
N THR A 107 9.12 -15.79 2.65
CA THR A 107 8.48 -17.07 2.96
C THR A 107 7.12 -17.20 2.28
N PHE A 108 6.61 -18.42 2.15
CA PHE A 108 5.26 -18.65 1.65
C PHE A 108 4.19 -17.98 2.55
N SER A 109 4.44 -17.86 3.86
CA SER A 109 3.52 -17.16 4.76
C SER A 109 3.38 -15.69 4.37
N ASN A 110 4.51 -15.03 4.13
CA ASN A 110 4.57 -13.60 3.81
C ASN A 110 4.12 -13.26 2.38
N PHE A 111 4.57 -14.04 1.40
CA PHE A 111 4.40 -13.72 -0.02
C PHE A 111 3.56 -14.75 -0.81
N GLY A 112 3.08 -15.82 -0.19
CA GLY A 112 2.31 -16.86 -0.85
C GLY A 112 3.06 -17.47 -2.04
N SER A 113 2.39 -17.56 -3.19
CA SER A 113 2.97 -18.07 -4.43
C SER A 113 4.12 -17.22 -4.98
N TRP A 114 4.29 -15.97 -4.52
CA TRP A 114 5.40 -15.10 -4.92
C TRP A 114 6.71 -15.39 -4.20
N ALA A 115 6.69 -16.14 -3.10
CA ALA A 115 7.89 -16.46 -2.34
C ALA A 115 8.94 -17.19 -3.19
N ALA A 116 8.54 -18.22 -3.94
CA ALA A 116 9.46 -18.99 -4.78
C ALA A 116 10.07 -18.16 -5.94
N PRO A 117 9.29 -17.36 -6.71
CA PRO A 117 9.81 -16.39 -7.66
C PRO A 117 10.84 -15.41 -7.07
N LEU A 118 10.54 -14.83 -5.90
CA LEU A 118 11.40 -13.87 -5.22
C LEU A 118 12.71 -14.53 -4.76
N LEU A 119 12.63 -15.69 -4.10
CA LEU A 119 13.80 -16.48 -3.71
C LEU A 119 14.64 -16.89 -4.91
N ALA A 120 14.00 -17.31 -6.00
CA ALA A 120 14.69 -17.67 -7.24
C ALA A 120 15.44 -16.47 -7.84
N SER A 121 14.94 -15.26 -7.63
CA SER A 121 15.53 -14.01 -8.10
C SER A 121 16.57 -13.42 -7.12
N GLY A 122 16.88 -14.12 -6.03
CA GLY A 122 17.89 -13.73 -5.04
C GLY A 122 17.37 -12.91 -3.86
N PHE A 123 16.06 -12.70 -3.76
CA PHE A 123 15.46 -11.97 -2.63
C PHE A 123 15.13 -12.96 -1.51
N SER A 124 16.03 -13.06 -0.52
CA SER A 124 15.75 -13.80 0.72
C SER A 124 14.93 -12.97 1.71
N THR A 125 15.12 -11.66 1.68
CA THR A 125 14.42 -10.67 2.50
C THR A 125 14.05 -9.50 1.60
N VAL A 126 12.86 -8.95 1.79
CA VAL A 126 12.40 -7.74 1.10
C VAL A 126 12.41 -6.59 2.11
N HIS A 127 13.16 -5.53 1.77
CA HIS A 127 13.26 -4.31 2.54
C HIS A 127 12.49 -3.18 1.88
N GLY A 128 11.91 -2.29 2.69
CA GLY A 128 11.10 -1.22 2.14
C GLY A 128 10.45 -0.27 3.13
N SER A 129 9.46 0.44 2.63
CA SER A 129 8.53 1.26 3.42
C SER A 129 7.11 1.12 2.87
N PHE A 130 6.14 1.34 3.76
CA PHE A 130 4.73 1.35 3.46
C PHE A 130 4.15 2.68 3.92
N GLY A 131 3.25 3.27 3.13
CA GLY A 131 2.50 4.46 3.48
C GLY A 131 1.06 4.31 3.04
N MET A 132 0.11 4.80 3.82
CA MET A 132 -1.29 4.84 3.44
C MET A 132 -1.97 6.05 4.05
N SER A 133 -2.70 6.81 3.23
CA SER A 133 -3.58 7.89 3.67
C SER A 133 -4.95 7.68 3.05
N TYR A 134 -5.99 7.75 3.88
CA TYR A 134 -7.38 7.63 3.43
C TYR A 134 -8.32 8.57 4.17
N GLU A 135 -9.45 8.84 3.53
CA GLU A 135 -10.58 9.59 4.06
C GLU A 135 -11.89 8.88 3.66
N TYR A 136 -12.83 8.77 4.60
CA TYR A 136 -14.13 8.14 4.41
C TYR A 136 -15.24 9.16 4.65
N ASP A 137 -16.14 9.29 3.68
CA ASP A 137 -17.37 10.08 3.82
C ASP A 137 -18.54 9.16 4.18
N ALA A 138 -19.00 9.24 5.43
CA ALA A 138 -20.11 8.43 5.92
C ALA A 138 -21.46 8.75 5.27
N LYS A 139 -21.66 9.96 4.74
CA LYS A 139 -22.92 10.37 4.08
C LYS A 139 -23.00 9.75 2.69
N GLU A 140 -21.91 9.85 1.94
CA GLU A 140 -21.82 9.32 0.58
C GLU A 140 -21.42 7.83 0.55
N LYS A 141 -21.00 7.27 1.71
CA LYS A 141 -20.50 5.90 1.83
C LYS A 141 -19.31 5.64 0.91
N GLN A 142 -18.41 6.62 0.86
CA GLN A 142 -17.31 6.66 -0.07
C GLN A 142 -15.98 6.61 0.69
N LEU A 143 -15.10 5.69 0.30
CA LEU A 143 -13.72 5.63 0.76
C LEU A 143 -12.79 6.16 -0.33
N LYS A 144 -12.07 7.22 -0.02
CA LYS A 144 -10.99 7.76 -0.84
C LYS A 144 -9.66 7.36 -0.21
N VAL A 145 -8.89 6.59 -0.94
CA VAL A 145 -7.47 6.35 -0.63
C VAL A 145 -6.69 7.39 -1.42
N ASP A 146 -6.24 8.44 -0.73
CA ASP A 146 -5.46 9.50 -1.35
C ASP A 146 -4.12 8.97 -1.85
N GLU A 147 -3.50 8.12 -1.04
CA GLU A 147 -2.22 7.51 -1.38
C GLU A 147 -2.04 6.19 -0.62
N LEU A 148 -1.65 5.15 -1.32
CA LEU A 148 -1.05 3.94 -0.78
C LEU A 148 0.29 3.76 -1.48
N VAL A 149 1.37 3.82 -0.71
CA VAL A 149 2.74 3.72 -1.19
C VAL A 149 3.37 2.44 -0.65
N VAL A 150 4.00 1.68 -1.52
CA VAL A 150 4.92 0.60 -1.16
C VAL A 150 6.22 0.88 -1.86
N LYS A 151 7.29 1.12 -1.12
CA LYS A 151 8.64 1.22 -1.68
C LYS A 151 9.40 -0.01 -1.29
N ALA A 152 9.81 -0.82 -2.25
CA ALA A 152 10.67 -1.96 -2.01
C ALA A 152 12.02 -1.69 -2.68
N GLU A 153 13.08 -1.54 -1.89
CA GLU A 153 14.36 -0.95 -2.31
C GLU A 153 14.91 -1.62 -3.59
N ASP A 154 14.81 -2.94 -3.67
CA ASP A 154 15.37 -3.71 -4.80
C ASP A 154 14.33 -4.17 -5.85
N LEU A 155 13.03 -3.98 -5.59
CA LEU A 155 11.97 -4.42 -6.49
C LEU A 155 11.38 -3.22 -7.25
N GLY A 156 11.05 -2.15 -6.54
CA GLY A 156 10.41 -0.99 -7.13
C GLY A 156 9.44 -0.32 -6.17
N ASP A 157 8.84 0.75 -6.66
CA ASP A 157 7.86 1.54 -5.93
C ASP A 157 6.48 1.35 -6.55
N LEU A 158 5.46 1.29 -5.70
CA LEU A 158 4.06 1.23 -6.06
C LEU A 158 3.34 2.39 -5.37
N HIS A 159 2.65 3.21 -6.15
CA HIS A 159 1.74 4.24 -5.63
C HIS A 159 0.34 3.97 -6.16
N LEU A 160 -0.64 3.86 -5.28
CA LEU A 160 -2.04 3.64 -5.61
C LEU A 160 -2.89 4.76 -4.99
N ALA A 161 -3.71 5.39 -5.80
CA ALA A 161 -4.81 6.25 -5.34
C ALA A 161 -6.11 5.67 -5.87
N THR A 162 -7.17 5.62 -5.05
CA THR A 162 -8.45 5.04 -5.49
C THR A 162 -9.64 5.65 -4.76
N THR A 163 -10.79 5.64 -5.41
CA THR A 163 -12.08 6.03 -4.81
C THR A 163 -13.08 4.89 -4.97
N LEU A 164 -13.62 4.42 -3.85
CA LEU A 164 -14.56 3.31 -3.75
C LEU A 164 -15.88 3.80 -3.17
N ASP A 165 -17.00 3.44 -3.78
CA ASP A 165 -18.34 3.72 -3.27
C ASP A 165 -18.95 2.51 -2.53
N ARG A 166 -20.07 2.77 -1.83
CA ARG A 166 -20.90 1.78 -1.13
C ARG A 166 -20.17 1.02 -0.02
N LEU A 167 -19.13 1.61 0.55
CA LEU A 167 -18.51 1.12 1.77
C LEU A 167 -19.29 1.63 2.97
N ASP A 168 -19.60 0.74 3.90
CA ASP A 168 -20.12 1.11 5.22
C ASP A 168 -19.05 0.73 6.24
N LEU A 169 -18.21 1.70 6.60
CA LEU A 169 -17.01 1.47 7.40
C LEU A 169 -17.36 1.11 8.86
N ASP A 170 -18.38 1.75 9.42
CA ASP A 170 -18.85 1.51 10.79
C ASP A 170 -19.47 0.11 10.98
N ALA A 171 -19.99 -0.47 9.89
CA ALA A 171 -20.51 -1.83 9.86
C ALA A 171 -19.75 -2.68 8.83
N PHE A 172 -18.43 -2.50 8.73
CA PHE A 172 -17.59 -3.23 7.78
C PHE A 172 -17.66 -4.73 8.03
N ARG A 173 -17.79 -5.49 6.93
CA ARG A 173 -17.69 -6.94 6.93
C ARG A 173 -17.00 -7.37 5.65
N MET A 174 -16.15 -8.40 5.72
CA MET A 174 -15.39 -8.88 4.55
C MET A 174 -16.30 -9.24 3.37
N GLU A 175 -17.50 -9.75 3.61
CA GLU A 175 -18.46 -10.09 2.56
C GLU A 175 -19.00 -8.86 1.82
N LYS A 176 -18.97 -7.67 2.44
CA LYS A 176 -19.41 -6.42 1.81
C LYS A 176 -18.40 -5.88 0.80
N ILE A 177 -17.15 -6.34 0.80
CA ILE A 177 -16.14 -5.97 -0.21
C ILE A 177 -16.65 -6.27 -1.62
N ILE A 178 -17.45 -7.33 -1.76
CA ILE A 178 -18.06 -7.76 -3.02
C ILE A 178 -18.96 -6.68 -3.64
N GLY A 179 -19.57 -5.83 -2.81
CA GLY A 179 -20.50 -4.77 -3.23
C GLY A 179 -19.86 -3.43 -3.54
N LEU A 180 -18.55 -3.28 -3.30
CA LEU A 180 -17.81 -2.04 -3.56
C LEU A 180 -17.73 -1.76 -5.05
N ARG A 181 -17.88 -0.49 -5.43
CA ARG A 181 -17.68 -0.06 -6.82
C ARG A 181 -16.51 0.89 -6.89
N MET A 182 -15.71 0.73 -7.92
CA MET A 182 -14.59 1.62 -8.21
C MET A 182 -15.09 2.78 -9.06
N GLU A 183 -14.87 4.01 -8.59
CA GLU A 183 -15.12 5.22 -9.36
C GLU A 183 -13.89 5.64 -10.16
N HIS A 184 -12.71 5.55 -9.53
CA HIS A 184 -11.43 5.92 -10.10
C HIS A 184 -10.32 5.15 -9.40
N ALA A 185 -9.29 4.76 -10.14
CA ALA A 185 -8.05 4.26 -9.57
C ALA A 185 -6.86 4.69 -10.44
N MET A 186 -5.78 5.10 -9.79
CA MET A 186 -4.51 5.42 -10.41
C MET A 186 -3.43 4.58 -9.73
N LEU A 187 -2.68 3.83 -10.52
CA LEU A 187 -1.59 2.98 -10.08
C LEU A 187 -0.32 3.38 -10.83
N THR A 188 0.68 3.84 -10.11
CA THR A 188 2.01 4.12 -10.63
C THR A 188 2.97 3.04 -10.13
N VAL A 189 3.74 2.46 -11.03
CA VAL A 189 4.73 1.43 -10.71
C VAL A 189 6.08 1.85 -11.26
N THR A 190 7.07 2.06 -10.39
CA THR A 190 8.45 2.35 -10.77
C THR A 190 9.29 1.10 -10.60
N ASP A 191 9.92 0.62 -11.67
CA ASP A 191 10.73 -0.59 -11.65
C ASP A 191 12.15 -0.31 -11.16
N HIS A 192 12.57 -0.98 -10.08
CA HIS A 192 13.98 -1.04 -9.64
C HIS A 192 14.60 -2.45 -9.83
N GLY A 193 13.79 -3.41 -10.27
CA GLY A 193 14.20 -4.82 -10.37
C GLY A 193 13.04 -5.82 -10.42
N MET A 194 11.81 -5.38 -10.22
CA MET A 194 10.59 -6.19 -10.30
C MET A 194 10.44 -6.86 -11.67
N VAL A 195 10.62 -6.13 -12.78
CA VAL A 195 10.53 -6.70 -14.13
C VAL A 195 11.55 -7.81 -14.33
N ARG A 196 12.79 -7.58 -13.86
CA ARG A 196 13.85 -8.60 -13.89
C ARG A 196 13.44 -9.84 -13.08
N ALA A 197 12.90 -9.65 -11.87
CA ALA A 197 12.46 -10.75 -11.01
C ALA A 197 11.32 -11.58 -11.66
N VAL A 198 10.34 -10.91 -12.26
CA VAL A 198 9.23 -11.56 -12.99
C VAL A 198 9.75 -12.34 -14.19
N VAL A 199 10.59 -11.72 -15.03
CA VAL A 199 11.19 -12.36 -16.22
C VAL A 199 12.03 -13.56 -15.80
N HIS A 200 12.85 -13.43 -14.77
CA HIS A 200 13.70 -14.51 -14.27
C HIS A 200 12.86 -15.70 -13.75
N SER A 201 11.79 -15.41 -13.00
CA SER A 201 10.87 -16.44 -12.54
C SER A 201 10.22 -17.20 -13.70
N ILE A 202 9.73 -16.48 -14.72
CA ILE A 202 9.12 -17.08 -15.91
C ILE A 202 10.16 -17.92 -16.67
N ALA A 203 11.37 -17.39 -16.86
CA ALA A 203 12.46 -18.11 -17.52
C ALA A 203 12.77 -19.44 -16.83
N LYS A 204 12.86 -19.42 -15.49
CA LYS A 204 13.09 -20.63 -14.68
C LYS A 204 11.92 -21.61 -14.77
N SER A 205 10.68 -21.15 -14.71
CA SER A 205 9.48 -21.99 -14.83
C SER A 205 9.40 -22.71 -16.18
N PHE A 206 9.86 -22.06 -17.26
CA PHE A 206 9.87 -22.65 -18.61
C PHE A 206 11.20 -23.32 -19.00
N GLY A 207 12.21 -23.31 -18.13
CA GLY A 207 13.54 -23.86 -18.45
C GLY A 207 14.23 -23.13 -19.61
N THR A 208 14.03 -21.82 -19.72
CA THR A 208 14.61 -20.96 -20.75
C THR A 208 15.49 -19.86 -20.16
N SER A 209 16.08 -19.00 -20.99
CA SER A 209 16.88 -17.86 -20.54
C SER A 209 16.03 -16.59 -20.41
N ASP A 210 16.44 -15.66 -19.54
CA ASP A 210 15.75 -14.38 -19.30
C ASP A 210 15.47 -13.60 -20.60
N PRO A 211 16.41 -13.46 -21.56
CA PRO A 211 16.12 -12.76 -22.82
C PRO A 211 15.03 -13.44 -23.65
N VAL A 212 14.97 -14.78 -23.64
CA VAL A 212 13.96 -15.54 -24.37
C VAL A 212 12.60 -15.38 -23.71
N ALA A 213 12.52 -15.53 -22.39
CA ALA A 213 11.28 -15.32 -21.63
C ALA A 213 10.73 -13.89 -21.81
N ARG A 214 11.60 -12.89 -21.72
CA ARG A 214 11.22 -11.49 -21.96
C ARG A 214 10.69 -11.29 -23.37
N ASN A 215 11.38 -11.81 -24.38
CA ASN A 215 10.94 -11.68 -25.77
C ASN A 215 9.60 -12.38 -26.02
N GLN A 216 9.36 -13.54 -25.39
CA GLN A 216 8.07 -14.23 -25.44
C GLN A 216 6.95 -13.36 -24.85
N MET A 217 7.15 -12.79 -23.66
CA MET A 217 6.16 -11.89 -23.04
C MET A 217 5.89 -10.64 -23.90
N VAL A 218 6.93 -10.02 -24.46
CA VAL A 218 6.79 -8.86 -25.37
C VAL A 218 6.02 -9.23 -26.63
N THR A 219 6.27 -10.42 -27.17
CA THR A 219 5.59 -10.93 -28.37
C THR A 219 4.12 -11.23 -28.07
N GLU A 220 3.83 -11.86 -26.94
CA GLU A 220 2.46 -12.17 -26.51
C GLU A 220 1.63 -10.89 -26.35
N LEU A 221 2.19 -9.88 -25.65
CA LEU A 221 1.53 -8.57 -25.51
C LEU A 221 1.30 -7.89 -26.86
N ALA A 222 2.20 -8.07 -27.83
CA ALA A 222 2.00 -7.54 -29.18
C ALA A 222 0.84 -8.23 -29.90
N LEU A 223 0.79 -9.57 -29.86
CA LEU A 223 -0.29 -10.35 -30.48
C LEU A 223 -1.66 -10.03 -29.86
N MET A 224 -1.71 -9.88 -28.53
CA MET A 224 -2.93 -9.48 -27.82
C MET A 224 -3.36 -8.05 -28.21
N ALA A 225 -2.42 -7.12 -28.35
CA ALA A 225 -2.71 -5.75 -28.77
C ALA A 225 -3.28 -5.72 -30.19
N ASP A 226 -2.66 -6.45 -31.13
CA ASP A 226 -3.13 -6.55 -32.51
C ASP A 226 -4.55 -7.15 -32.58
N TYR A 227 -4.81 -8.21 -31.80
CA TYR A 227 -6.15 -8.81 -31.69
C TYR A 227 -7.21 -7.82 -31.14
N ALA A 228 -6.84 -7.00 -30.15
CA ALA A 228 -7.71 -5.96 -29.61
C ALA A 228 -8.04 -4.89 -30.66
N GLY A 229 -7.03 -4.49 -31.46
CA GLY A 229 -7.20 -3.57 -32.59
C GLY A 229 -8.16 -4.11 -33.64
N ASP A 230 -7.98 -5.37 -34.07
CA ASP A 230 -8.86 -6.06 -35.01
C ASP A 230 -10.31 -6.18 -34.49
N SER A 231 -10.46 -6.35 -33.18
CA SER A 231 -11.75 -6.41 -32.47
C SER A 231 -12.36 -5.02 -32.20
N LYS A 232 -11.74 -3.94 -32.70
CA LYS A 232 -12.16 -2.54 -32.51
C LYS A 232 -12.25 -2.14 -31.02
N ASN A 233 -11.31 -2.61 -30.21
CA ASN A 233 -11.17 -2.26 -28.80
C ASN A 233 -9.91 -1.42 -28.56
N PRO A 234 -9.94 -0.11 -28.86
CA PRO A 234 -8.77 0.76 -28.76
C PRO A 234 -8.26 0.93 -27.31
N VAL A 235 -9.14 0.75 -26.32
CA VAL A 235 -8.78 0.81 -24.90
C VAL A 235 -7.81 -0.33 -24.57
N ALA A 236 -8.18 -1.56 -24.91
CA ALA A 236 -7.33 -2.71 -24.61
C ALA A 236 -6.04 -2.72 -25.45
N GLU A 237 -6.10 -2.34 -26.73
CA GLU A 237 -4.93 -2.17 -27.59
C GLU A 237 -3.91 -1.18 -26.97
N GLY A 238 -4.41 -0.03 -26.49
CA GLY A 238 -3.59 0.98 -25.83
C GLY A 238 -2.92 0.46 -24.55
N VAL A 239 -3.68 -0.21 -23.69
CA VAL A 239 -3.17 -0.79 -22.44
C VAL A 239 -2.06 -1.81 -22.71
N LEU A 240 -2.31 -2.77 -23.60
CA LEU A 240 -1.35 -3.83 -23.93
C LEU A 240 -0.08 -3.26 -24.58
N THR A 241 -0.23 -2.24 -25.42
CA THR A 241 0.90 -1.51 -25.99
C THR A 241 1.73 -0.79 -24.93
N GLY A 242 1.07 -0.15 -23.95
CA GLY A 242 1.73 0.49 -22.82
C GLY A 242 2.53 -0.49 -21.96
N LEU A 243 1.91 -1.61 -21.59
CA LEU A 243 2.56 -2.70 -20.85
C LEU A 243 3.75 -3.28 -21.62
N ARG A 244 3.62 -3.49 -22.93
CA ARG A 244 4.72 -3.95 -23.79
C ARG A 244 5.89 -2.98 -23.76
N LYS A 245 5.63 -1.68 -23.88
CA LYS A 245 6.69 -0.64 -23.83
C LYS A 245 7.43 -0.67 -22.49
N PHE A 246 6.70 -0.72 -21.39
CA PHE A 246 7.27 -0.85 -20.05
C PHE A 246 8.15 -2.11 -19.93
N LEU A 247 7.69 -3.25 -20.45
CA LEU A 247 8.47 -4.48 -20.41
C LEU A 247 9.76 -4.40 -21.24
N VAL A 248 9.77 -3.67 -22.37
CA VAL A 248 10.94 -3.46 -23.25
C VAL A 248 11.94 -2.45 -22.68
N LYS A 249 11.46 -1.40 -22.03
CA LYS A 249 12.29 -0.41 -21.35
C LYS A 249 11.64 -0.10 -19.99
N PRO A 250 11.98 -0.88 -18.94
CA PRO A 250 11.46 -0.65 -17.61
C PRO A 250 11.86 0.74 -17.11
N GLY A 251 10.94 1.36 -16.39
CA GLY A 251 11.03 2.73 -15.90
C GLY A 251 9.84 2.95 -14.98
N THR A 252 8.96 3.88 -15.33
CA THR A 252 7.67 4.06 -14.63
C THR A 252 6.50 3.67 -15.52
N LEU A 253 5.58 2.89 -15.00
CA LEU A 253 4.31 2.55 -15.62
C LEU A 253 3.18 3.29 -14.89
N PHE A 254 2.42 4.09 -15.62
CA PHE A 254 1.21 4.74 -15.15
C PHE A 254 0.00 3.98 -15.67
N LEU A 255 -0.83 3.49 -14.75
CA LEU A 255 -2.11 2.85 -15.02
C LEU A 255 -3.22 3.71 -14.43
N GLU A 256 -4.23 4.04 -15.23
CA GLU A 256 -5.41 4.76 -14.76
C GLU A 256 -6.67 4.00 -15.17
N ALA A 257 -7.56 3.74 -14.23
CA ALA A 257 -8.90 3.22 -14.46
C ALA A 257 -9.92 4.32 -14.13
N LYS A 258 -10.72 4.69 -15.12
CA LYS A 258 -11.73 5.75 -15.00
C LYS A 258 -13.01 5.35 -15.74
N PRO A 259 -13.78 4.39 -15.19
CA PRO A 259 -14.99 3.93 -15.82
C PRO A 259 -16.00 5.08 -15.97
N VAL A 260 -16.89 4.98 -16.97
CA VAL A 260 -17.92 6.00 -17.24
C VAL A 260 -18.93 6.10 -16.10
N GLU A 261 -19.22 4.96 -15.47
CA GLU A 261 -20.04 4.84 -14.27
C GLU A 261 -19.32 3.93 -13.27
N PRO A 262 -19.52 4.08 -11.95
CA PRO A 262 -18.79 3.25 -10.99
C PRO A 262 -19.04 1.75 -11.21
N VAL A 263 -17.98 0.94 -11.24
CA VAL A 263 -18.07 -0.48 -11.61
C VAL A 263 -17.87 -1.35 -10.37
N PRO A 264 -18.77 -2.32 -10.08
CA PRO A 264 -18.57 -3.26 -8.98
C PRO A 264 -17.25 -4.02 -9.13
N PHE A 265 -16.42 -4.06 -8.08
CA PHE A 265 -15.11 -4.73 -8.13
C PHE A 265 -15.24 -6.20 -8.56
N LEU A 266 -16.29 -6.89 -8.10
CA LEU A 266 -16.58 -8.27 -8.48
C LEU A 266 -16.79 -8.45 -9.99
N ALA A 267 -17.29 -7.43 -10.71
CA ALA A 267 -17.55 -7.53 -12.15
C ALA A 267 -16.27 -7.85 -12.95
N CYS A 268 -15.10 -7.44 -12.44
CA CYS A 268 -13.80 -7.77 -13.02
C CYS A 268 -13.44 -9.27 -12.92
N PHE A 269 -14.07 -10.03 -12.02
CA PHE A 269 -13.76 -11.44 -11.73
C PHE A 269 -14.84 -12.44 -12.18
N LEU A 270 -16.01 -11.99 -12.64
CA LEU A 270 -17.14 -12.85 -13.04
C LEU A 270 -17.01 -13.44 -14.46
N GLY A 271 -15.80 -13.89 -14.84
CA GLY A 271 -15.59 -14.61 -16.10
C GLY A 271 -15.67 -13.76 -17.37
N ARG A 272 -15.62 -12.43 -17.25
CA ARG A 272 -15.42 -11.53 -18.40
C ARG A 272 -14.02 -11.71 -18.95
N ASP A 273 -13.88 -11.58 -20.26
CA ASP A 273 -12.56 -11.54 -20.85
C ASP A 273 -11.81 -10.27 -20.43
N ILE A 274 -10.48 -10.32 -20.49
CA ILE A 274 -9.62 -9.22 -20.04
C ILE A 274 -9.83 -7.94 -20.88
N TYR A 275 -10.19 -8.06 -22.15
CA TYR A 275 -10.40 -6.93 -23.06
C TYR A 275 -11.70 -6.18 -22.72
N GLU A 276 -12.75 -6.92 -22.35
CA GLU A 276 -14.00 -6.37 -21.85
C GLU A 276 -13.80 -5.64 -20.52
N ASN A 277 -13.00 -6.21 -19.62
CA ASN A 277 -12.68 -5.56 -18.34
C ASN A 277 -11.88 -4.27 -18.55
N MET A 278 -10.87 -4.27 -19.42
CA MET A 278 -10.12 -3.06 -19.78
C MET A 278 -11.05 -1.98 -20.33
N ARG A 279 -11.98 -2.35 -21.23
CA ARG A 279 -12.97 -1.43 -21.80
C ARG A 279 -13.97 -0.91 -20.77
N LEU A 280 -14.51 -1.79 -19.92
CA LEU A 280 -15.48 -1.45 -18.87
C LEU A 280 -14.89 -0.44 -17.88
N MET A 281 -13.65 -0.69 -17.46
CA MET A 281 -12.91 0.15 -16.53
C MET A 281 -12.27 1.38 -17.21
N ASN A 282 -12.35 1.44 -18.55
CA ASN A 282 -11.74 2.47 -19.38
C ASN A 282 -10.27 2.72 -18.98
N ILE A 283 -9.49 1.62 -18.97
CA ILE A 283 -8.11 1.63 -18.47
C ILE A 283 -7.19 2.28 -19.50
N SER A 284 -6.22 3.05 -19.04
CA SER A 284 -5.09 3.50 -19.82
C SER A 284 -3.78 3.01 -19.21
N ALA A 285 -2.77 2.75 -20.05
CA ALA A 285 -1.42 2.40 -19.61
C ALA A 285 -0.39 3.20 -20.39
N THR A 286 0.47 3.93 -19.68
CA THR A 286 1.55 4.73 -20.27
C THR A 286 2.88 4.39 -19.60
N ALA A 287 3.90 4.08 -20.40
CA ALA A 287 5.26 3.90 -19.92
C ALA A 287 6.02 5.23 -20.04
N GLY A 288 6.53 5.75 -18.92
CA GLY A 288 7.45 6.89 -18.86
C GLY A 288 8.89 6.44 -18.70
N SER A 289 9.86 7.33 -18.99
CA SER A 289 11.25 7.08 -18.62
C SER A 289 11.55 7.66 -17.24
N ASN A 290 12.50 7.05 -16.52
CA ASN A 290 12.98 7.56 -15.23
C ASN A 290 13.65 8.96 -15.34
N ASP A 291 13.85 9.47 -16.55
CA ASP A 291 14.39 10.80 -16.82
C ASP A 291 13.33 11.93 -16.75
N ASP A 292 12.04 11.58 -16.59
CA ASP A 292 10.90 12.52 -16.64
C ASP A 292 10.38 12.98 -15.25
N ILE A 293 11.08 12.65 -14.15
CA ILE A 293 10.72 13.01 -12.76
C ILE A 293 11.83 13.83 -12.10
#